data_AF-A0A7S4NAC6-F1
#
_entry.id   AF-A0A7S4NAC6-F1
#
_cell.length_a   1.000
_cell.length_b   1.000
_cell.length_c   1.000
_cell.angle_alpha   90.00
_cell.angle_beta   90.00
_cell.angle_gamma   90.00
#
_symmetry.space_group_name_H-M   'P 1'
#
loop_
_entity.id
_entity.type
_entity.pdbx_description
1 polymer ?
#
loop_
_entity_poly.entity_id
_entity_poly.type
_entity_poly.pdbx_seq_one_letter_code
_entity_poly.pdbx_strand_id
1 'polypeptide(L)'
;SSPSSSPSSSLLQPNSFSNTLSWYSCGPTVYDVAHLGHGRAYVSLDILVRCLKMFGVNVWHVMGVTDIDDKIIIKAQQEGTSPQNIAEKYEESFFSSMKR
;
A
#
# COMPACT_ATOMS: atom_id res chain seq x y z
N SER A 1 21.35 -13.57 -21.47
CA SER A 1 20.43 -12.69 -22.25
C SER A 1 19.41 -12.11 -21.29
N SER A 2 19.79 -11.03 -20.59
CA SER A 2 18.91 -10.34 -19.66
C SER A 2 18.04 -9.36 -20.46
N PRO A 3 16.70 -9.43 -20.39
CA PRO A 3 15.88 -8.43 -21.06
C PRO A 3 15.98 -7.12 -20.27
N SER A 4 16.54 -6.09 -20.90
CA SER A 4 16.45 -4.72 -20.44
C SER A 4 15.00 -4.27 -20.56
N SER A 5 14.27 -4.26 -19.45
CA SER A 5 12.94 -3.65 -19.37
C SER A 5 13.09 -2.12 -19.39
N SER A 6 13.06 -1.54 -20.58
CA SER A 6 12.85 -0.11 -20.77
C SER A 6 11.51 0.29 -20.13
N PRO A 7 11.44 1.36 -19.31
CA PRO A 7 10.17 1.82 -18.76
C PRO A 7 9.39 2.50 -19.88
N SER A 8 8.49 1.75 -20.53
CA SER A 8 7.49 2.37 -21.39
C SER A 8 6.53 3.10 -20.46
N SER A 9 6.63 4.43 -20.39
CA SER A 9 5.69 5.26 -19.63
C SER A 9 4.37 5.30 -20.39
N SER A 10 3.61 4.20 -20.32
CA SER A 10 2.23 4.16 -20.76
C SER A 10 1.44 5.13 -19.88
N LEU A 11 0.94 6.21 -20.47
CA LEU A 11 0.02 7.13 -19.80
C LEU A 11 -1.15 6.31 -19.25
N LEU A 12 -1.47 6.51 -17.97
CA LEU A 12 -2.65 5.92 -17.34
C LEU A 12 -3.89 6.45 -18.07
N GLN A 13 -4.52 5.61 -18.88
CA GLN A 13 -5.77 5.96 -19.53
C GLN A 13 -6.93 5.47 -18.66
N PRO A 14 -7.84 6.36 -18.22
CA PRO A 14 -9.08 5.93 -17.56
C PRO A 14 -9.90 5.08 -18.53
N ASN A 15 -10.67 4.12 -17.99
CA ASN A 15 -11.47 3.20 -18.81
C ASN A 15 -12.44 4.02 -19.69
N SER A 16 -12.41 3.81 -21.01
CA SER A 16 -13.00 4.69 -22.05
C SER A 16 -14.51 5.02 -21.97
N PHE A 17 -15.22 4.52 -20.96
CA PHE A 17 -16.65 4.74 -20.72
C PHE A 17 -16.98 5.49 -19.42
N SER A 18 -16.00 5.72 -18.53
CA SER A 18 -16.19 6.49 -17.30
C SER A 18 -14.91 7.21 -16.95
N ASN A 19 -14.97 8.41 -16.38
CA ASN A 19 -13.78 9.10 -15.88
C ASN A 19 -13.24 8.44 -14.58
N THR A 20 -13.26 7.11 -14.52
CA THR A 20 -12.88 6.30 -13.37
C THR A 20 -11.55 5.61 -13.64
N LEU A 21 -10.60 5.80 -12.71
CA LEU A 21 -9.33 5.11 -12.69
C LEU A 21 -9.34 4.10 -11.55
N SER A 22 -9.23 2.82 -11.87
CA SER A 22 -9.02 1.75 -10.87
C SER A 22 -7.53 1.55 -10.65
N TRP A 23 -7.09 1.63 -9.39
CA TRP A 23 -5.68 1.49 -9.01
C TRP A 23 -5.54 0.42 -7.92
N TYR A 24 -4.61 -0.52 -8.08
CA TYR A 24 -4.20 -1.45 -7.03
C TYR A 24 -2.74 -1.20 -6.60
N SER A 25 -2.47 -1.24 -5.31
CA SER A 25 -1.10 -1.16 -4.78
C SER A 25 -0.85 -2.24 -3.73
N CYS A 26 0.38 -2.78 -3.72
CA CYS A 26 0.85 -3.63 -2.62
C CYS A 26 1.02 -2.77 -1.36
N GLY A 27 0.35 -3.12 -0.27
CA GLY A 27 0.52 -2.48 1.04
C GLY A 27 1.58 -3.18 1.90
N PRO A 28 1.60 -2.88 3.21
CA PRO A 28 2.64 -3.34 4.10
C PRO A 28 2.43 -4.78 4.56
N THR A 29 3.53 -5.43 4.95
CA THR A 29 3.48 -6.60 5.84
C THR A 29 3.47 -6.10 7.28
N VAL A 30 2.40 -6.40 8.04
CA VAL A 30 2.14 -5.80 9.36
C VAL A 30 2.81 -6.55 10.50
N TYR A 31 4.15 -6.58 10.49
CA TYR A 31 4.96 -7.22 11.54
C TYR A 31 5.79 -6.21 12.36
N ASP A 32 5.91 -4.97 11.89
CA ASP A 32 6.62 -3.89 12.58
C ASP A 32 6.09 -2.50 12.18
N VAL A 33 6.53 -1.45 12.87
CA VAL A 33 6.20 -0.06 12.56
C VAL A 33 6.68 0.26 11.15
N ALA A 34 5.80 0.85 10.34
CA ALA A 34 6.16 1.30 9.00
C ALA A 34 7.31 2.32 9.07
N HIS A 35 8.51 1.90 8.69
CA HIS A 35 9.66 2.81 8.58
C HIS A 35 9.40 3.87 7.49
N LEU A 36 10.03 5.05 7.66
CA LEU A 36 9.94 6.20 6.73
C LEU A 36 10.12 5.82 5.24
N GLY A 37 10.93 4.79 4.95
CA GLY A 37 11.13 4.28 3.59
C GLY A 37 9.86 3.70 2.94
N HIS A 38 9.09 2.88 3.68
CA HIS A 38 7.82 2.35 3.20
C HIS A 38 6.71 3.42 3.26
N GLY A 39 6.70 4.23 4.33
CA GLY A 39 5.75 5.35 4.46
C GLY A 39 5.79 6.32 3.27
N ARG A 40 6.99 6.65 2.76
CA ARG A 40 7.15 7.54 1.60
C ARG A 40 6.40 7.06 0.36
N ALA A 41 6.40 5.76 0.08
CA ALA A 41 5.72 5.20 -1.08
C ALA A 41 4.20 5.41 -0.98
N TYR A 42 3.61 5.13 0.19
CA TYR A 42 2.18 5.29 0.44
C TYR A 42 1.76 6.75 0.45
N VAL A 43 2.57 7.65 1.03
CA VAL A 43 2.32 9.10 0.97
C VAL A 43 2.39 9.62 -0.46
N SER A 44 3.38 9.20 -1.24
CA SER A 44 3.50 9.62 -2.65
C SER A 44 2.29 9.16 -3.47
N LEU A 45 1.80 7.95 -3.20
CA LEU A 45 0.60 7.41 -3.84
C LEU A 45 -0.66 8.16 -3.40
N ASP A 46 -0.81 8.47 -2.12
CA ASP A 46 -1.94 9.26 -1.62
C ASP A 46 -1.98 10.66 -2.25
N ILE A 47 -0.83 11.35 -2.35
CA ILE A 47 -0.71 12.63 -3.05
C ILE A 47 -1.15 12.49 -4.51
N LEU A 48 -0.70 11.45 -5.21
CA LEU A 48 -1.09 11.20 -6.60
C LEU A 48 -2.60 11.01 -6.74
N VAL A 49 -3.20 10.17 -5.88
CA VAL A 49 -4.66 9.92 -5.87
C VAL A 49 -5.42 11.22 -5.60
N ARG A 50 -4.97 12.05 -4.65
CA ARG A 50 -5.56 13.37 -4.34
C ARG A 50 -5.46 14.31 -5.53
N CYS A 51 -4.30 14.40 -6.17
CA CYS A 51 -4.11 15.21 -7.38
C CYS A 51 -5.06 14.80 -8.50
N LEU A 52 -5.17 13.49 -8.79
CA LEU A 52 -6.07 12.98 -9.82
C LEU A 52 -7.55 13.31 -9.52
N LYS A 53 -7.96 13.21 -8.26
CA LYS A 53 -9.30 13.63 -7.81
C LYS A 53 -9.54 15.13 -8.00
N MET A 54 -8.53 15.97 -7.77
CA MET A 54 -8.62 17.43 -8.03
C MET A 54 -8.83 17.74 -9.52
N PHE A 55 -8.33 16.90 -10.43
CA PHE A 55 -8.57 17.00 -11.87
C PHE A 55 -9.89 16.34 -12.33
N GLY A 56 -10.75 15.94 -11.39
CA GLY A 56 -12.07 15.37 -11.68
C GLY A 56 -12.07 13.88 -12.02
N VAL A 57 -10.93 13.19 -11.89
CA VAL A 57 -10.84 11.73 -12.08
C VAL A 57 -11.41 11.02 -10.86
N ASN A 58 -12.38 10.15 -11.08
CA ASN A 58 -12.91 9.27 -10.04
C ASN A 58 -11.91 8.12 -9.78
N VAL A 59 -11.11 8.21 -8.73
CA VAL A 59 -10.10 7.17 -8.45
C VAL A 59 -10.64 6.13 -7.47
N TRP A 60 -10.71 4.87 -7.91
CA TRP A 60 -11.00 3.71 -7.07
C TRP A 60 -9.70 2.99 -6.74
N HIS A 61 -9.14 3.29 -5.56
CA HIS A 61 -7.85 2.77 -5.12
C HIS A 61 -8.04 1.70 -4.05
N VAL A 62 -7.45 0.52 -4.28
CA VAL A 62 -7.42 -0.61 -3.35
C VAL A 62 -5.97 -0.91 -3.00
N MET A 63 -5.71 -1.17 -1.72
CA MET A 63 -4.40 -1.56 -1.22
C MET A 63 -4.54 -2.86 -0.43
N GLY A 64 -3.76 -3.88 -0.80
CA GLY A 64 -3.69 -5.12 -0.02
C GLY A 64 -2.82 -4.93 1.23
N VAL A 65 -3.14 -5.63 2.32
CA VAL A 65 -2.31 -5.69 3.53
C VAL A 65 -1.93 -7.15 3.75
N THR A 66 -0.68 -7.41 4.10
CA THR A 66 -0.21 -8.78 4.39
C THR A 66 -0.19 -8.99 5.91
N ASP A 67 -1.21 -9.67 6.40
CA ASP A 67 -1.48 -10.02 7.81
C ASP A 67 -1.01 -11.44 8.18
N ILE A 68 -0.61 -12.24 7.18
CA ILE A 68 -0.04 -13.58 7.35
C ILE A 68 1.29 -13.67 6.59
N ASP A 69 2.39 -13.77 7.33
CA ASP A 69 3.76 -13.88 6.82
C ASP A 69 4.67 -14.52 7.89
N ASP A 70 5.75 -15.19 7.50
CA ASP A 70 6.71 -15.80 8.44
C ASP A 70 7.28 -14.78 9.44
N LYS A 71 7.46 -13.52 9.01
CA LYS A 71 7.93 -12.44 9.90
C LYS A 71 6.95 -12.13 11.02
N ILE A 72 5.65 -12.22 10.76
CA ILE A 72 4.59 -12.01 11.76
C ILE A 72 4.61 -13.16 12.77
N ILE A 73 4.76 -14.40 12.29
CA ILE A 73 4.85 -15.59 13.16
C ILE A 73 6.07 -15.50 14.08
N ILE A 74 7.24 -15.17 13.53
CA ILE A 74 8.48 -15.03 14.31
C ILE A 74 8.34 -13.91 15.35
N LYS A 75 7.77 -12.76 14.99
CA LYS A 75 7.53 -11.64 15.91
C LYS A 75 6.58 -12.03 17.04
N ALA A 76 5.50 -12.75 16.73
CA ALA A 76 4.53 -13.21 17.70
C ALA A 76 5.17 -14.16 18.74
N GLN A 77 6.04 -15.07 18.29
CA GLN A 77 6.80 -15.94 19.18
C GLN A 77 7.76 -15.15 20.09
N GLN A 78 8.43 -14.12 19.55
CA GLN A 78 9.33 -13.26 20.33
C GLN A 78 8.59 -12.42 21.38
N GLU A 79 7.39 -11.93 21.06
CA GLU A 79 6.56 -11.12 21.97
C GLU A 79 5.65 -11.97 22.88
N GLY A 80 5.60 -13.30 22.70
CA GLY A 80 4.75 -14.19 23.48
C GLY A 80 3.25 -13.97 23.26
N THR A 81 2.85 -13.60 22.05
CA THR A 81 1.46 -13.28 21.67
C THR A 81 1.04 -14.04 20.39
N SER A 82 -0.20 -13.86 19.93
CA SER A 82 -0.67 -14.47 18.68
C SER A 82 -0.22 -13.67 17.44
N PRO A 83 -0.01 -14.32 16.28
CA PRO A 83 0.24 -13.63 15.01
C PRO A 83 -0.83 -12.59 14.66
N GLN A 84 -2.10 -12.88 14.98
CA GLN A 84 -3.22 -11.97 14.77
C GLN A 84 -3.07 -10.68 15.58
N ASN A 85 -2.69 -10.78 16.87
CA ASN A 85 -2.48 -9.60 17.71
C ASN A 85 -1.32 -8.73 17.19
N ILE A 86 -0.27 -9.34 16.62
CA ILE A 86 0.82 -8.61 15.96
C ILE A 86 0.29 -7.88 14.74
N ALA A 87 -0.42 -8.59 13.85
CA ALA A 87 -0.96 -8.03 12.62
C ALA A 87 -1.90 -6.84 12.90
N GLU A 88 -2.87 -7.01 13.79
CA GLU A 88 -3.83 -5.97 14.18
C GLU A 88 -3.13 -4.73 14.74
N LYS A 89 -2.20 -4.91 15.69
CA LYS A 89 -1.43 -3.82 16.31
C LYS A 89 -0.70 -2.96 15.28
N TYR A 90 -0.01 -3.61 14.33
CA TYR A 90 0.79 -2.90 13.33
C TYR A 90 -0.05 -2.37 12.17
N GLU A 91 -1.16 -3.03 11.83
CA GLU A 91 -2.15 -2.53 10.89
C GLU A 91 -2.80 -1.23 11.41
N GLU A 92 -3.25 -1.21 12.67
CA GLU A 92 -3.78 -0.01 13.31
C GLU A 92 -2.76 1.12 13.33
N SER A 93 -1.52 0.81 13.72
CA SER A 93 -0.41 1.78 13.71
C SER A 93 -0.17 2.36 12.31
N PHE A 94 -0.26 1.53 11.27
CA PHE A 94 -0.07 1.94 9.89
C PHE A 94 -1.19 2.89 9.42
N PHE A 95 -2.46 2.51 9.60
CA PHE A 95 -3.59 3.35 9.19
C PHE A 95 -3.70 4.63 10.02
N SER A 96 -3.35 4.59 11.31
CA SER A 96 -3.26 5.79 12.15
C SER A 96 -2.21 6.79 11.62
N SER A 97 -1.08 6.28 11.14
CA SER A 97 -0.02 7.12 10.53
C SER A 97 -0.44 7.74 9.19
N MET A 98 -1.31 7.06 8.43
CA MET A 98 -1.81 7.52 7.13
C MET A 98 -3.03 8.46 7.20
N LYS A 99 -3.77 8.47 8.32
CA LYS A 99 -5.00 9.29 8.50
C LYS A 99 -4.73 10.77 8.82
N ARG A 100 -3.48 11.20 8.95
CA ARG A 100 -3.09 12.56 9.32
C ARG A 100 -2.96 13.48 8.10
#